data_AF-A0A661XD49-F1
#
_entry.id   AF-A0A661XD49-F1
#
_cell.length_a   1.000
_cell.length_b   1.000
_cell.length_c   1.000
_cell.angle_alpha   90.00
_cell.angle_beta   90.00
_cell.angle_gamma   90.00
#
_symmetry.space_group_name_H-M   'P 1'
#
loop_
_entity.id
_entity.type
_entity.pdbx_description
1 polymer ?
#
loop_
_entity_poly.entity_id
_entity_poly.type
_entity_poly.pdbx_seq_one_letter_code
_entity_poly.pdbx_strand_id
1 'polypeptide(L)' 'MGRREDVLQKLNELPDALIEEVIDFIEFLKVKSLNEKFESTFLSESSLMKDWLRPEEDEAWRDL' A
#
# COMPACT_ATOMS: atom_id res chain seq x y z
N MET A 1 18.15 3.99 20.41
CA MET A 1 16.86 3.31 20.61
C MET A 1 16.25 3.07 19.25
N GLY A 2 15.65 1.89 19.02
CA GLY A 2 14.89 1.64 17.81
C GLY A 2 13.55 2.36 17.89
N ARG A 3 13.03 2.86 16.76
CA ARG A 3 11.71 3.54 16.74
C ARG A 3 10.57 2.67 17.26
N ARG A 4 10.75 1.35 17.36
CA ARG A 4 9.77 0.41 17.93
C ARG A 4 9.76 0.45 19.47
N GLU A 5 10.95 0.47 20.10
CA GLU A 5 11.06 0.63 21.55
C GLU A 5 10.44 1.94 22.05
N ASP A 6 10.63 3.04 21.31
CA ASP A 6 10.06 4.34 21.68
C ASP A 6 8.52 4.32 21.66
N VAL A 7 7.92 3.55 20.75
CA VAL A 7 6.46 3.38 20.66
C VAL A 7 5.96 2.54 21.83
N LEU A 8 6.65 1.46 22.19
CA LEU A 8 6.28 0.62 23.32
C LEU A 8 6.34 1.38 24.66
N GLN A 9 7.35 2.24 24.86
CA GLN A 9 7.39 3.11 26.04
C GLN A 9 6.19 4.05 26.10
N LYS A 10 5.84 4.68 24.98
CA LYS A 10 4.69 5.59 24.90
C LYS A 10 3.36 4.88 25.12
N LEU A 11 3.22 3.64 24.66
CA LEU A 11 2.03 2.82 24.94
C LEU A 11 1.86 2.52 26.43
N ASN A 12 2.95 2.26 27.16
CA ASN A 12 2.87 1.97 28.60
C ASN A 12 2.50 3.21 29.44
N GLU A 13 2.72 4.42 28.93
CA GLU A 13 2.36 5.68 29.59
C GLU A 13 0.93 6.14 29.26
N LEU A 14 0.25 5.47 28.32
CA LEU A 14 -1.08 5.85 27.88
C LEU A 14 -2.16 5.28 28.81
N PRO A 15 -3.24 6.04 29.09
CA PRO A 15 -4.42 5.52 29.76
C PRO A 15 -5.11 4.42 28.95
N ASP A 16 -5.66 3.41 29.61
CA ASP A 16 -6.39 2.29 28.97
C ASP A 16 -7.50 2.77 28.01
N ALA A 17 -8.13 3.91 28.32
CA ALA A 17 -9.17 4.51 27.48
C ALA A 17 -8.68 4.91 26.07
N LEU A 18 -7.38 5.15 25.90
CA LEU A 18 -6.76 5.50 24.61
C LEU A 18 -6.07 4.30 23.94
N ILE A 19 -5.93 3.17 24.65
CA ILE A 19 -5.32 1.95 24.09
C ILE A 19 -6.19 1.43 22.94
N GLU A 20 -7.51 1.43 23.10
CA GLU A 20 -8.45 1.03 22.04
C GLU A 20 -8.29 1.88 20.78
N GLU A 21 -8.16 3.21 20.91
CA GLU A 21 -7.94 4.12 19.77
C GLU A 21 -6.60 3.85 19.07
N VAL A 22 -5.56 3.48 19.83
CA VAL A 22 -4.25 3.09 19.28
C VAL A 22 -4.33 1.76 18.54
N ILE A 23 -5.08 0.78 19.07
CA ILE A 23 -5.33 -0.50 18.40
C ILE A 23 -6.04 -0.27 17.07
N ASP A 24 -7.14 0.49 17.09
CA ASP A 24 -7.89 0.87 15.89
C ASP A 24 -6.98 1.54 14.84
N PHE A 25 -6.10 2.43 15.28
CA PHE A 25 -5.17 3.10 14.38
C PHE A 25 -4.12 2.14 13.78
N ILE A 26 -3.62 1.18 14.57
CA ILE A 26 -2.70 0.14 14.07
C ILE A 26 -3.40 -0.75 13.03
N GLU A 27 -4.66 -1.13 13.27
CA GLU A 27 -5.45 -1.90 12.30
C GLU A 27 -5.71 -1.11 11.03
N PHE A 28 -6.08 0.16 11.16
CA PHE A 28 -6.21 1.08 10.03
C PHE A 28 -4.92 1.15 9.19
N LEU A 29 -3.76 1.29 9.83
CA LEU A 29 -2.47 1.34 9.11
C LEU A 29 -2.15 0.02 8.38
N LYS A 30 -2.49 -1.13 8.96
CA LYS A 30 -2.33 -2.43 8.29
C LYS A 30 -3.19 -2.52 7.03
N VAL A 31 -4.47 -2.15 7.13
CA VAL A 31 -5.39 -2.14 5.99
C VAL A 31 -4.94 -1.13 4.94
N LYS A 32 -4.54 0.09 5.36
CA LYS A 32 -4.02 1.13 4.47
C LYS A 32 -2.78 0.66 3.70
N SER A 33 -1.83 -0.01 4.37
CA SER A 33 -0.63 -0.53 3.71
C SER A 33 -0.94 -1.61 2.67
N LEU A 34 -1.99 -2.42 2.90
CA LEU A 34 -2.48 -3.36 1.90
C LEU A 34 -3.15 -2.61 0.74
N ASN A 35 -3.99 -1.61 1.02
CA ASN A 35 -4.67 -0.85 -0.02
C ASN A 35 -3.71 -0.03 -0.88
N GLU A 36 -2.67 0.60 -0.30
CA GLU A 36 -1.64 1.30 -1.08
C GLU A 36 -0.87 0.34 -2.01
N LYS A 37 -0.65 -0.92 -1.63
CA LYS A 37 -0.10 -1.95 -2.52
C LYS A 37 -1.08 -2.34 -3.63
N PHE A 38 -2.37 -2.43 -3.33
CA PHE A 38 -3.41 -2.72 -4.33
C PHE A 38 -3.61 -1.56 -5.32
N GLU A 39 -3.71 -0.32 -4.83
CA GLU A 39 -3.79 0.89 -5.65
C GLU A 39 -2.54 1.06 -6.54
N SER A 40 -1.34 0.79 -6.03
CA SER A 40 -0.11 0.79 -6.85
C SER A 40 -0.14 -0.27 -7.97
N THR A 41 -0.80 -1.40 -7.74
CA THR A 41 -0.94 -2.47 -8.75
C THR A 41 -1.98 -2.08 -9.80
N PHE A 42 -3.14 -1.56 -9.38
CA PHE A 42 -4.23 -1.15 -10.25
C PHE A 42 -3.89 0.10 -11.11
N LEU A 43 -3.19 1.08 -10.55
CA LEU A 43 -2.73 2.26 -11.31
C LEU A 43 -1.65 1.91 -12.36
N SER A 44 -0.91 0.83 -12.14
CA SER A 44 0.04 0.30 -13.14
C SER A 44 -0.70 -0.38 -14.29
N GLU A 45 -1.79 -1.10 -14.04
CA GLU A 45 -2.61 -1.74 -15.10
C GLU A 45 -3.19 -0.68 -16.07
N SER A 46 -3.77 0.41 -15.55
CA SER A 46 -4.36 1.44 -16.41
C SER A 46 -3.33 2.18 -17.28
N SER A 47 -2.06 2.21 -16.87
CA SER A 47 -0.98 2.84 -17.65
C SER A 47 -0.36 1.85 -18.64
N LEU A 48 -0.20 0.57 -18.25
CA LEU A 48 0.35 -0.48 -19.11
C LEU A 48 -0.61 -0.86 -20.25
N MET A 49 -1.93 -0.82 -20.00
CA MET A 49 -2.95 -1.15 -21.01
C MET A 49 -3.04 -0.11 -22.13
N LYS A 50 -2.61 1.14 -21.88
CA LYS A 50 -2.63 2.22 -22.89
C LYS A 50 -1.50 2.14 -23.90
N ASP A 51 -0.35 1.57 -23.53
CA ASP A 51 0.78 1.43 -24.46
C ASP A 51 0.76 0.09 -25.22
N TRP A 52 0.08 -0.94 -24.72
CA TRP A 52 0.01 -2.28 -25.34
C TRP A 52 -1.10 -2.47 -26.39
N LEU A 53 -2.14 -1.61 -26.42
CA LEU A 53 -3.28 -1.72 -27.36
C LEU A 53 -3.10 -0.89 -28.64
N ARG A 54 -1.86 -0.62 -29.03
CA ARG A 54 -1.54 0.10 -30.25
C ARG A 54 -1.56 -0.87 -31.44
N PRO A 55 -2.42 -0.67 -32.45
CA PRO A 55 -2.46 -1.55 -33.63
C PRO A 55 -1.13 -1.55 -34.40
N GLU A 56 -0.26 -0.58 -34.14
CA GLU A 56 1.10 -0.53 -34.70
C GLU A 56 2.04 -1.63 -34.14
N GLU A 57 1.78 -2.18 -32.95
CA GLU A 57 2.60 -3.27 -32.40
C GLU A 57 2.25 -4.66 -32.99
N ASP A 58 1.00 -4.89 -33.38
CA ASP A 58 0.59 -6.13 -34.08
C ASP A 58 1.33 -6.30 -35.44
N GLU A 59 1.70 -5.19 -36.07
CA GLU A 59 2.48 -5.20 -37.31
C GLU A 59 3.96 -5.53 -37.06
N ALA A 60 4.51 -5.09 -35.92
CA ALA A 60 5.89 -5.40 -35.52
C ALA A 60 6.08 -6.86 -35.06
N TRP A 61 5.01 -7.52 -34.60
CA TRP A 61 5.04 -8.91 -34.15
C TRP A 61 4.72 -9.93 -35.25
N ARG A 62 4.40 -9.47 -36.47
CA ARG A 62 4.12 -10.35 -37.61
C ARG A 62 5.36 -10.97 -38.25
N ASP A 63 6.54 -10.42 -38.00
CA ASP A 63 7.82 -10.84 -38.59
C ASP A 63 8.80 -11.47 -37.56
N LEU A 64 8.33 -11.83 -36.35
CA LEU A 64 9.06 -12.60 -35.33
C LEU A 64 8.61 -14.07 -35.30
#